data_AF-W7Q8M0-F1
#
_entry.id   AF-W7Q8M0-F1
#
_cell.length_a   1.000
_cell.length_b   1.000
_cell.length_c   1.000
_cell.angle_alpha   90.00
_cell.angle_beta   90.00
_cell.angle_gamma   90.00
#
_symmetry.space_group_name_H-M   'P 1'
#
loop_
_entity.id
_entity.type
_entity.pdbx_description
1 polymer ?
#
loop_
_entity_poly.entity_id
_entity_poly.type
_entity_poly.pdbx_seq_one_letter_code
_entity_poly.pdbx_strand_id
1 'polypeptide(L)' 'MNKFERTEGLVAPLDRANVDTDLIIPKQFLKSIKRTGFGVNLFDELRYLDEGQPGQDCSQRPLNPDFVLNQSRYQAQASC' A
#
# COMPACT_ATOMS: atom_id res chain seq x y z
N MET A 1 -13.91 7.04 -16.17
CA MET A 1 -13.50 5.68 -16.53
C MET A 1 -12.53 5.80 -17.69
N ASN A 2 -11.28 5.38 -17.51
CA ASN A 2 -10.30 5.42 -18.61
C ASN A 2 -10.44 4.13 -19.43
N LYS A 3 -10.39 4.25 -20.76
CA LYS A 3 -10.41 3.08 -21.64
C LYS A 3 -9.15 2.25 -21.36
N PHE A 4 -9.34 0.97 -21.04
CA PHE A 4 -8.25 0.03 -20.87
C PHE A 4 -7.95 -0.63 -22.21
N GLU A 5 -6.71 -0.51 -22.71
CA GLU A 5 -6.28 -1.13 -23.97
C GLU A 5 -5.09 -2.07 -23.72
N ARG A 6 -3.96 -1.50 -23.25
CA ARG A 6 -2.75 -2.23 -22.89
C ARG A 6 -2.03 -1.48 -21.78
N THR A 7 -1.51 -2.21 -20.80
CA THR A 7 -0.65 -1.65 -19.73
C THR A 7 0.57 -2.54 -19.59
N GLU A 8 1.74 -1.92 -19.59
CA GLU A 8 3.00 -2.54 -19.23
C GLU A 8 3.42 -1.94 -17.90
N GLY A 9 3.90 -2.78 -16.99
CA GLY A 9 4.22 -2.34 -15.65
C GLY A 9 5.00 -3.39 -14.88
N LEU A 10 5.60 -2.93 -13.79
CA LEU A 10 6.35 -3.78 -12.89
C LEU A 10 5.39 -4.66 -12.07
N VAL A 11 5.68 -5.95 -12.00
CA VAL A 11 4.89 -6.92 -11.24
C VAL A 11 5.59 -7.21 -9.92
N ALA A 12 4.87 -7.08 -8.81
CA ALA A 12 5.32 -7.49 -7.48
C ALA A 12 4.54 -8.72 -7.02
N PRO A 13 5.18 -9.88 -6.78
CA PRO A 13 4.51 -11.09 -6.33
C PRO A 13 4.14 -11.01 -4.85
N LEU A 14 2.88 -11.28 -4.51
CA LEU A 14 2.41 -11.40 -3.13
C LEU A 14 1.99 -12.84 -2.87
N ASP A 15 2.89 -13.64 -2.28
CA ASP A 15 2.64 -15.05 -1.98
C ASP A 15 1.86 -15.19 -0.66
N ARG A 16 0.56 -14.88 -0.73
CA ARG A 16 -0.37 -14.99 0.41
C ARG A 16 -1.75 -15.38 -0.06
N ALA A 17 -2.29 -16.45 0.52
CA ALA A 17 -3.70 -16.78 0.37
C ALA A 17 -4.56 -15.86 1.24
N ASN A 18 -5.83 -15.68 0.85
CA ASN A 18 -6.84 -14.94 1.64
C ASN A 18 -6.48 -13.46 1.90
N VAL A 19 -6.07 -12.75 0.86
CA VAL A 19 -5.95 -11.28 0.91
C VAL A 19 -7.36 -10.69 0.91
N ASP A 20 -7.81 -10.19 2.07
CA ASP A 20 -9.14 -9.61 2.26
C ASP A 20 -9.11 -8.06 2.31
N THR A 21 -10.28 -7.46 2.55
CA THR A 21 -10.42 -6.00 2.54
C THR A 21 -9.67 -5.32 3.68
N ASP A 22 -9.61 -5.94 4.86
CA ASP A 22 -8.91 -5.37 6.01
C ASP A 22 -7.39 -5.47 5.83
N LEU A 23 -6.89 -6.54 5.19
CA LEU A 23 -5.47 -6.66 4.83
C LEU A 23 -5.06 -5.66 3.76
N ILE A 24 -5.91 -5.38 2.77
CA ILE A 24 -5.64 -4.36 1.75
C ILE A 24 -5.65 -2.97 2.39
N ILE A 25 -6.66 -2.66 3.19
CA ILE A 25 -6.75 -1.40 3.92
C ILE A 25 -7.53 -1.56 5.23
N PRO A 26 -6.88 -1.39 6.40
CA PRO A 26 -7.57 -1.53 7.67
C PRO A 26 -8.72 -0.53 7.83
N LYS A 27 -9.88 -1.01 8.30
CA LYS A 27 -11.10 -0.20 8.51
C LYS A 27 -10.92 1.09 9.32
N GLN A 28 -9.90 1.16 10.17
CA GLN A 28 -9.60 2.36 10.97
C GLN A 28 -9.28 3.58 10.09
N PHE A 29 -8.69 3.36 8.91
CA PHE A 29 -8.35 4.43 7.97
C PHE A 29 -9.56 4.87 7.13
N LEU A 30 -10.59 4.03 7.00
CA LEU A 30 -11.81 4.34 6.24
C LEU A 30 -12.71 5.37 6.93
N LYS A 31 -12.47 5.67 8.21
CA LYS A 31 -13.19 6.71 8.97
C LYS A 31 -12.65 8.12 8.70
N SER A 32 -11.55 8.26 7.97
CA SER A 32 -10.95 9.55 7.67
C SER A 32 -11.79 10.31 6.62
N ILE A 33 -12.18 11.54 6.97
CA ILE A 33 -12.84 12.49 6.05
C ILE A 33 -11.85 13.25 5.16
N LYS A 34 -10.54 13.01 5.32
CA LYS A 34 -9.50 13.72 4.56
C LYS A 34 -9.50 13.25 3.11
N ARG A 35 -9.47 14.21 2.17
CA ARG A 35 -9.35 13.97 0.72
C ARG A 35 -7.93 13.57 0.27
N THR A 36 -7.13 13.03 1.18
CA THR A 36 -5.80 12.50 0.88
C THR A 36 -5.95 11.06 0.42
N GLY A 37 -5.22 10.66 -0.63
CA GLY A 37 -5.27 9.30 -1.14
C GLY A 37 -4.90 8.26 -0.07
N PHE A 38 -5.52 7.08 -0.12
CA PHE A 38 -5.30 5.99 0.83
C PHE A 38 -4.02 5.17 0.58
N GLY A 39 -3.25 5.49 -0.47
CA GLY A 39 -2.12 4.68 -0.91
C GLY A 39 -1.00 4.50 0.12
N VAL A 40 -0.86 5.43 1.08
CA VAL A 40 0.12 5.31 2.18
C VAL A 40 -0.28 4.26 3.22
N ASN A 41 -1.58 3.99 3.37
CA ASN A 41 -2.14 3.02 4.32
C ASN A 41 -2.39 1.64 3.68
N LEU A 42 -2.05 1.48 2.40
CA LEU A 42 -2.21 0.23 1.68
C LEU A 42 -1.29 -0.84 2.29
N PHE A 43 -1.88 -1.98 2.63
CA PHE A 43 -1.20 -3.09 3.31
C PHE A 43 -0.51 -2.67 4.61
N ASP A 44 -1.10 -1.78 5.41
CA ASP A 44 -0.48 -1.19 6.61
C ASP A 44 0.19 -2.23 7.52
N GLU A 45 -0.54 -3.31 7.83
CA GLU A 45 -0.08 -4.41 8.69
C GLU A 45 1.13 -5.17 8.15
N LEU A 46 1.33 -5.17 6.84
CA LEU A 46 2.47 -5.83 6.20
C LEU A 46 3.59 -4.83 5.91
N ARG A 47 3.23 -3.58 5.61
CA ARG A 47 4.11 -2.56 5.06
C ARG A 47 4.96 -1.89 6.13
N TYR A 48 4.45 -1.73 7.34
CA TYR A 48 5.16 -1.06 8.42
C TYR A 48 5.44 -2.02 9.58
N LEU A 49 6.48 -1.73 10.35
CA LEU A 49 6.86 -2.49 11.54
C LEU A 49 6.13 -2.02 12.82
N ASP A 50 5.44 -0.89 12.75
CA ASP A 50 4.65 -0.29 13.82
C ASP A 50 3.16 -0.24 13.47
N GLU A 51 2.32 0.15 14.44
CA GLU A 51 0.88 0.32 14.23
C GLU A 51 0.55 1.73 13.72
N GLY A 52 -0.26 1.81 12.65
CA GLY A 52 -0.69 3.08 12.09
C GLY A 52 -1.96 3.60 12.76
N GLN A 53 -2.00 4.91 13.04
CA GLN A 53 -3.20 5.57 13.56
C GLN A 53 -3.88 6.47 12.53
N PRO A 54 -5.22 6.59 12.55
CA PRO A 54 -5.95 7.46 11.64
C PRO A 54 -5.44 8.91 11.68
N GLY A 55 -5.01 9.43 10.54
CA GLY A 55 -4.56 10.82 10.40
C GLY A 55 -3.11 11.08 10.80
N GLN A 56 -2.35 10.05 11.18
CA GLN A 56 -0.90 10.11 11.40
C GLN A 56 -0.13 10.21 10.08
N ASP A 57 1.00 10.92 10.09
CA ASP A 57 1.93 10.91 8.98
C ASP A 57 2.67 9.57 8.91
N CYS A 58 2.60 8.92 7.74
CA CYS A 58 3.26 7.64 7.48
C CYS A 58 4.69 7.81 6.94
N SER A 59 5.14 9.04 6.63
CA SER A 59 6.44 9.30 5.98
C SER A 59 7.64 8.85 6.81
N GLN A 60 7.51 8.85 8.14
CA GLN A 60 8.57 8.50 9.09
C GLN A 60 8.42 7.10 9.68
N ARG A 61 7.42 6.33 9.25
CA ARG A 61 7.15 5.01 9.83
C ARG A 61 8.18 3.99 9.35
N PRO A 62 8.67 3.10 10.23
CA PRO A 62 9.64 2.08 9.86
C PRO A 62 9.02 1.08 8.88
N LEU A 63 9.60 0.96 7.68
CA LEU A 63 9.16 0.02 6.67
C LEU A 63 9.59 -1.41 7.01
N ASN A 64 8.71 -2.37 6.78
CA ASN A 64 9.03 -3.78 6.87
C ASN A 64 9.86 -4.24 5.66
N PRO A 65 11.14 -4.61 5.80
CA PRO A 65 11.99 -5.01 4.67
C PRO A 65 11.55 -6.34 4.03
N ASP A 66 10.83 -7.19 4.76
CA ASP A 66 10.34 -8.47 4.26
C ASP A 66 9.11 -8.31 3.35
N PHE A 67 8.43 -7.17 3.43
CA PHE A 67 7.29 -6.89 2.57
C PHE A 67 7.73 -6.56 1.15
N VAL A 68 7.15 -7.29 0.19
CA VAL A 68 7.56 -7.23 -1.21
C VAL A 68 7.57 -5.81 -1.76
N LEU A 69 6.53 -5.00 -1.53
CA LEU A 69 6.44 -3.64 -2.09
C LEU A 69 7.42 -2.64 -1.46
N ASN A 70 8.05 -2.98 -0.33
CA ASN A 70 9.09 -2.16 0.28
C ASN A 70 10.48 -2.43 -0.29
N GLN A 71 10.67 -3.54 -1.02
CA GLN A 71 11.97 -3.87 -1.60
C GLN A 71 12.28 -2.92 -2.77
N SER A 72 13.51 -2.42 -2.83
CA SER A 72 13.96 -1.42 -3.82
C SER A 72 13.63 -1.81 -5.26
N ARG A 73 13.71 -3.10 -5.60
CA ARG A 73 13.39 -3.64 -6.93
C ARG A 73 11.92 -3.43 -7.35
N TYR A 74 11.00 -3.21 -6.42
CA TYR A 74 9.57 -2.95 -6.67
C TYR A 74 9.15 -1.51 -6.41
N GLN A 75 10.06 -0.65 -5.94
CA GLN A 75 9.82 0.78 -5.75
C GLN A 75 9.95 1.59 -7.05
N ALA A 76 10.05 0.92 -8.21
CA ALA A 76 10.23 1.60 -9.48
C ALA A 76 9.10 2.60 -9.73
N GLN A 77 9.53 3.84 -9.99
CA GLN A 77 8.70 4.99 -10.30
C GLN A 77 7.62 4.62 -11.32
N ALA A 78 6.39 5.03 -11.03
CA ALA A 78 5.37 5.19 -12.05
C ALA A 78 5.91 6.16 -13.11
N SER A 79 6.56 5.62 -14.15
CA SER A 79 6.91 6.32 -15.36
C SER A 79 6.10 5.68 -16.48
N CYS A 80 4.89 6.19 -16.64
CA CYS A 80 4.12 6.26 -17.89
C CYS A 80 3.06 7.34 -17.72
#